data_AF-A0A382A9P6-F1
#
_entry.id   AF-A0A382A9P6-F1
#
_cell.length_a   1.000
_cell.length_b   1.000
_cell.length_c   1.000
_cell.angle_alpha   90.00
_cell.angle_beta   90.00
_cell.angle_gamma   90.00
#
_symmetry.space_group_name_H-M   'P 1'
#
loop_
_entity.id
_entity.type
_entity.pdbx_description
1 polymer ?
#
loop_
_entity_poly.entity_id
_entity_poly.type
_entity_poly.pdbx_seq_one_letter_code
_entity_poly.pdbx_strand_id
1 'polypeptide(L)' 'MPDDTDREDLRVRIDEALAGTAATLWLTDARGRQIGLPSERIGYVELGADEGDRPVGFG' A
#
# COMPACT_ATOMS: atom_id res chain seq x y z
N MET A 1 0.83 8.09 2.18
CA MET A 1 1.40 7.79 0.86
C MET A 1 1.40 9.07 0.04
N PRO A 2 2.35 9.26 -0.89
CA PRO A 2 2.15 10.25 -1.95
C PRO A 2 0.85 9.90 -2.69
N ASP A 3 0.07 10.92 -3.05
CA ASP A 3 -1.25 10.82 -3.68
C ASP A 3 -1.24 10.04 -5.02
N ASP A 4 -0.06 9.81 -5.61
CA ASP A 4 0.20 9.02 -6.81
C ASP A 4 0.73 7.59 -6.53
N THR A 5 0.37 6.98 -5.39
CA THR A 5 0.70 5.55 -5.23
C THR A 5 -0.27 4.72 -6.08
N ASP A 6 0.19 4.30 -7.26
CA ASP A 6 -0.56 3.41 -8.15
C ASP A 6 -1.00 2.15 -7.39
N ARG A 7 -2.31 2.04 -7.12
CA ARG A 7 -2.86 0.95 -6.30
C ARG A 7 -2.62 -0.42 -6.95
N GLU A 8 -2.68 -0.47 -8.27
CA GLU A 8 -2.42 -1.70 -9.02
C GLU A 8 -0.98 -2.17 -8.85
N ASP A 9 -0.03 -1.25 -8.94
CA ASP A 9 1.40 -1.50 -8.73
C ASP A 9 1.70 -1.89 -7.27
N LEU A 10 1.01 -1.27 -6.29
CA LEU A 10 1.06 -1.70 -4.89
C LEU A 10 0.52 -3.13 -4.70
N ARG A 11 -0.59 -3.47 -5.38
CA ARG A 11 -1.17 -4.82 -5.33
C ARG A 11 -0.19 -5.86 -5.88
N VAL A 12 0.45 -5.59 -7.01
CA VAL A 12 1.44 -6.50 -7.62
C VAL A 12 2.59 -6.77 -6.65
N ARG A 13 3.15 -5.73 -6.03
CA ARG A 13 4.25 -5.90 -5.05
C ARG A 13 3.85 -6.70 -3.82
N ILE A 14 2.61 -6.55 -3.36
CA ILE A 14 2.07 -7.33 -2.25
C ILE A 14 1.90 -8.80 -2.66
N ASP A 15 1.39 -9.05 -3.87
CA ASP A 15 1.24 -10.41 -4.41
C ASP A 15 2.60 -11.12 -4.52
N GLU A 16 3.62 -10.44 -5.04
CA GLU A 16 5.00 -10.95 -5.09
C GLU A 16 5.54 -11.29 -3.68
N ALA A 17 5.35 -10.37 -2.73
CA ALA A 17 5.75 -10.60 -1.34
C ALA A 17 5.06 -11.83 -0.72
N LEU A 18 3.75 -11.99 -0.94
CA LEU A 18 2.96 -13.11 -0.43
C LEU A 18 3.22 -14.42 -1.18
N ALA A 19 3.58 -14.37 -2.46
CA ALA A 19 4.02 -15.52 -3.25
C ALA A 19 5.40 -16.03 -2.80
N GLY A 20 6.06 -15.33 -1.87
CA GLY A 20 7.37 -15.70 -1.34
C GLY A 20 8.52 -15.35 -2.28
N THR A 21 8.27 -14.54 -3.32
CA THR A 21 9.34 -14.08 -4.24
C THR A 21 10.18 -12.97 -3.61
N ALA A 22 9.64 -12.26 -2.62
CA ALA A 22 10.35 -11.28 -1.80
C ALA A 22 10.19 -11.58 -0.31
N ALA A 23 11.30 -11.63 0.43
CA ALA A 23 11.30 -11.86 1.89
C ALA A 23 10.86 -10.61 2.68
N THR A 24 10.88 -9.43 2.07
CA THR A 24 10.51 -8.17 2.71
C THR A 24 9.76 -7.28 1.73
N LEU A 25 8.56 -6.86 2.12
CA LEU A 25 7.78 -5.83 1.44
C LEU A 25 8.26 -4.45 1.87
N TRP A 26 8.72 -3.65 0.92
CA TRP A 26 9.13 -2.26 1.15
C TRP A 26 8.03 -1.30 0.74
N LEU A 27 7.66 -0.40 1.65
CA LEU A 27 6.64 0.63 1.46
C LEU A 27 7.21 2.01 1.80
N THR A 28 6.66 3.06 1.17
CA THR A 28 6.99 4.45 1.51
C THR A 28 5.81 5.11 2.20
N ASP A 29 6.01 5.55 3.44
CA ASP A 29 4.99 6.28 4.19
C ASP A 29 4.77 7.70 3.64
N ALA A 30 3.68 8.36 4.03
CA ALA A 30 3.38 9.76 3.67
C ALA A 30 4.53 10.74 3.97
N ARG A 31 5.37 10.41 4.95
CA ARG A 31 6.53 11.23 5.37
C ARG A 31 7.82 10.86 4.64
N GLY A 32 7.75 10.07 3.55
CA GLY A 32 8.91 9.66 2.76
C GLY A 32 9.83 8.63 3.45
N ARG A 33 9.39 8.03 4.56
CA ARG A 33 10.16 6.97 5.23
C ARG A 33 9.95 5.64 4.50
N GLN A 34 11.03 4.89 4.32
CA GLN A 34 10.95 3.49 3.91
C GLN A 34 10.63 2.60 5.11
N ILE A 35 9.64 1.72 4.94
CA ILE A 35 9.19 0.74 5.92
C ILE A 35 9.37 -0.64 5.28
N GLY A 36 10.13 -1.51 5.95
CA GLY A 36 10.30 -2.90 5.56
C GLY A 36 9.44 -3.81 6.44
N LEU A 37 8.58 -4.62 5.83
CA LEU A 37 7.80 -5.64 6.52
C LEU A 37 8.22 -7.04 6.05
N PRO A 38 8.55 -7.98 6.96
CA PRO A 38 8.80 -9.36 6.56
C PRO A 38 7.50 -10.00 6.03
N SER A 39 7.57 -10.56 4.82
CA SER A 39 6.38 -11.05 4.09
C SER A 39 5.66 -12.17 4.84
N GLU A 40 6.43 -13.02 5.52
CA GLU A 40 5.95 -14.11 6.38
C GLU A 40 5.09 -13.66 7.58
N ARG A 41 5.10 -12.36 7.93
CA ARG A 41 4.29 -11.80 9.03
C ARG A 41 3.07 -11.02 8.56
N ILE A 42 2.82 -10.98 7.25
CA ILE A 42 1.64 -10.30 6.69
C ILE A 42 0.44 -11.22 6.89
N GLY A 43 -0.32 -10.98 7.97
CA GLY A 43 -1.53 -11.76 8.28
C GLY A 43 -2.81 -11.23 7.63
N TYR A 44 -2.80 -9.97 7.18
CA TYR A 44 -3.96 -9.29 6.61
C TYR A 44 -3.51 -8.10 5.77
N VAL A 45 -4.19 -7.87 4.64
CA VAL A 45 -4.00 -6.70 3.78
C VAL A 45 -5.37 -6.16 3.40
N GLU A 46 -5.61 -4.89 3.71
CA GLU A 46 -6.71 -4.11 3.16
C GLU A 46 -6.14 -3.06 2.22
N LEU A 47 -6.62 -3.05 0.98
CA LEU A 47 -6.37 -1.96 0.04
C LEU A 47 -7.64 -1.10 0.06
N GLY A 48 -7.54 0.08 0.67
CA GLY A 48 -8.67 1.02 0.74
C GLY A 48 -9.22 1.31 -0.66
N ALA A 49 -10.54 1.38 -0.79
CA ALA A 49 -11.20 1.81 -2.01
C ALA A 49 -10.79 3.24 -2.37
N ASP A 50 -10.91 3.63 -3.65
CA ASP A 50 -10.92 5.05 -3.99
C ASP A 50 -12.04 5.70 -3.19
N GLU A 51 -11.68 6.36 -2.09
CA GLU A 51 -12.50 7.44 -1.56
C GLU A 51 -12.35 8.56 -2.58
N GLY A 52 -13.00 8.37 -3.73
CA GLY A 52 -13.17 9.40 -4.72
C GLY A 52 -13.68 10.62 -3.99
N ASP A 53 -12.89 11.68 -4.07
CA ASP A 53 -13.32 13.07 -4.05
C ASP A 53 -14.69 13.23 -3.38
N ARG A 54 -14.72 13.25 -2.05
CA ARG A 54 -15.87 13.83 -1.34
C ARG A 54 -15.59 15.32 -1.31
N PRO A 55 -16.10 16.13 -2.27
CA PRO A 55 -16.02 17.57 -2.11
C PRO A 55 -16.78 17.88 -0.83
N VAL A 56 -16.03 18.31 0.18
CA VAL A 56 -16.56 18.99 1.36
C VAL A 56 -17.20 20.29 0.87
N GLY A 57 -18.43 20.17 0.38
CA GLY A 57 -19.28 21.29 0.02
C GLY A 57 -19.80 21.95 1.29
N PHE A 58 -19.51 23.24 1.45
CA PHE A 58 -20.14 24.07 2.47
C PHE A 58 -21.65 24.11 2.21
N GLY A 59 -22.42 23.48 3.10
CA GLY A 59 -23.83 23.73 3.35
C GLY A 59 -23.99 24.08 4.82
#